data_AF-A0A937QRI9-F1
#
_entry.id   AF-A0A937QRI9-F1
#
_cell.length_a   1.000
_cell.length_b   1.000
_cell.length_c   1.000
_cell.angle_alpha   90.00
_cell.angle_beta   90.00
_cell.angle_gamma   90.00
#
_symmetry.space_group_name_H-M   'P 1'
#
loop_
_entity.id
_entity.type
_entity.pdbx_description
1 polymer ?
#
loop_
_entity_poly.entity_id
_entity_poly.type
_entity_poly.pdbx_seq_one_letter_code
_entity_poly.pdbx_strand_id
1 'polypeptide(L)'
;MKQIVPLLICGLSVFSHSGCHGSAESPPAVEVVVDGDGQFPDFLVGTWKADSGGWEIVFEPNGAISSAVVSLGVRMKPGEVSVVANKGGGEGVFEPGPWTVQYSQERRELIVEIVVAHFRTELRSQLGVNVVQGQRRDFFVGTVSGDGQLWWANRFSFPESVVDTKNYRDHELTVDPNDNPPEGLLFQKIPKSQ
;
A
#
# COMPACT_ATOMS: atom_id res chain seq x y z
N MET A 1 -39.66 -72.74 -3.47
CA MET A 1 -38.39 -73.17 -2.83
C MET A 1 -37.24 -72.34 -3.37
N LYS A 2 -36.42 -71.81 -2.45
CA LYS A 2 -35.05 -71.30 -2.59
C LYS A 2 -34.80 -69.93 -3.26
N GLN A 3 -34.02 -69.16 -2.51
CA GLN A 3 -33.54 -67.78 -2.66
C GLN A 3 -32.53 -67.62 -3.81
N ILE A 4 -32.32 -66.39 -4.29
CA ILE A 4 -31.05 -65.60 -4.16
C ILE A 4 -31.23 -64.22 -4.84
N VAL A 5 -30.72 -63.19 -4.17
CA VAL A 5 -30.62 -61.73 -4.45
C VAL A 5 -29.12 -61.44 -4.70
N PRO A 6 -28.57 -60.26 -5.13
CA PRO A 6 -28.93 -59.12 -6.03
C PRO A 6 -27.80 -58.82 -7.09
N LEU A 7 -27.75 -57.56 -7.58
CA LEU A 7 -26.64 -56.82 -8.26
C LEU A 7 -26.65 -56.89 -9.80
N LEU A 8 -26.36 -55.85 -10.60
CA LEU A 8 -25.45 -54.72 -10.45
C LEU A 8 -25.76 -53.71 -11.60
N ILE A 9 -25.98 -52.43 -11.29
CA ILE A 9 -25.36 -51.22 -11.91
C ILE A 9 -25.39 -51.05 -13.45
N CYS A 10 -25.99 -49.95 -13.95
CA CYS A 10 -25.25 -48.75 -14.42
C CYS A 10 -26.23 -47.68 -14.93
N GLY A 11 -26.54 -46.69 -14.08
CA GLY A 11 -27.21 -45.46 -14.48
C GLY A 11 -26.19 -44.46 -14.99
N LEU A 12 -26.26 -44.11 -16.27
CA LEU A 12 -25.57 -42.95 -16.85
C LEU A 12 -26.47 -41.72 -16.64
N SER A 13 -26.37 -41.11 -15.46
CA SER A 13 -26.91 -39.77 -15.20
C SER A 13 -25.84 -38.75 -15.63
N VAL A 14 -26.04 -38.14 -16.80
CA VAL A 14 -25.25 -37.00 -17.27
C VAL A 14 -25.68 -35.77 -16.46
N PHE A 15 -25.01 -35.54 -15.32
CA PHE A 15 -25.13 -34.28 -14.59
C PHE A 15 -24.26 -33.23 -15.28
N SER A 16 -24.89 -32.43 -16.15
CA SER A 16 -24.34 -31.19 -16.66
C SER A 16 -24.04 -30.25 -15.48
N HIS A 17 -22.77 -30.22 -15.07
CA HIS A 17 -22.27 -29.22 -14.14
C HIS A 17 -22.14 -27.90 -14.90
N SER A 18 -23.19 -27.08 -14.85
CA SER A 18 -23.11 -25.65 -15.11
C SER A 18 -22.25 -25.02 -14.02
N GLY A 19 -20.93 -25.10 -14.17
CA GLY A 19 -19.99 -24.42 -13.30
C GLY A 19 -20.12 -22.93 -13.51
N CYS A 20 -20.85 -22.25 -12.61
CA CYS A 20 -20.72 -20.82 -12.39
C CYS A 20 -19.26 -20.51 -12.04
N HIS A 21 -18.45 -20.20 -13.06
CA HIS A 21 -17.24 -19.42 -12.85
C HIS A 21 -17.71 -18.00 -12.51
N GLY A 22 -18.03 -17.77 -11.24
CA GLY A 22 -17.98 -16.41 -10.71
C GLY A 22 -16.54 -15.96 -10.88
N SER A 23 -16.30 -15.00 -11.77
CA SER A 23 -15.03 -14.28 -11.80
C SER A 23 -14.79 -13.78 -10.39
N ALA A 24 -13.81 -14.36 -9.70
CA ALA A 24 -13.30 -13.76 -8.47
C ALA A 24 -12.79 -12.37 -8.87
N GLU A 25 -13.54 -11.33 -8.53
CA GLU A 25 -13.06 -9.97 -8.68
C GLU A 25 -11.75 -9.85 -7.91
N SER A 26 -10.70 -9.38 -8.59
CA SER A 26 -9.45 -9.04 -7.92
C SER A 26 -9.76 -8.03 -6.82
N PRO A 27 -9.19 -8.18 -5.61
CA PRO A 27 -9.41 -7.21 -4.55
C PRO A 27 -8.96 -5.81 -5.00
N PRO A 28 -9.62 -4.75 -4.51
CA PRO A 28 -9.27 -3.39 -4.88
C PRO A 28 -7.83 -3.06 -4.46
N ALA A 29 -7.15 -2.21 -5.24
CA ALA A 29 -5.79 -1.76 -4.91
C ALA A 29 -5.73 -0.88 -3.65
N VAL A 30 -6.87 -0.27 -3.28
CA VAL A 30 -7.04 0.46 -2.01
C VAL A 30 -8.29 -0.03 -1.32
N GLU A 31 -8.16 -0.50 -0.08
CA GLU A 31 -9.27 -0.81 0.79
C GLU A 31 -9.63 0.42 1.64
N VAL A 32 -10.93 0.74 1.74
CA VAL A 32 -11.42 1.86 2.53
C VAL A 32 -12.42 1.36 3.54
N VAL A 33 -12.16 1.63 4.82
CA VAL A 33 -13.02 1.29 5.95
C VAL A 33 -13.41 2.59 6.66
N VAL A 34 -14.70 2.82 6.84
CA VAL A 34 -15.20 3.93 7.64
C VAL A 34 -16.01 3.33 8.77
N ASP A 35 -15.68 3.68 10.01
CA ASP A 35 -16.42 3.17 11.16
C ASP A 35 -17.88 3.62 11.11
N GLY A 36 -18.79 2.67 11.35
CA GLY A 36 -20.23 2.86 11.23
C GLY A 36 -20.74 2.71 9.78
N ASP A 37 -22.01 3.02 9.56
CA ASP A 37 -22.63 2.97 8.21
C ASP A 37 -22.37 4.26 7.40
N GLY A 38 -21.22 4.90 7.64
CA GLY A 38 -20.88 6.22 7.14
C GLY A 38 -20.17 6.23 5.78
N GLN A 39 -20.22 7.38 5.10
CA GLN A 39 -19.39 7.65 3.92
C GLN A 39 -18.04 8.25 4.33
N PHE A 40 -17.04 8.13 3.45
CA PHE A 40 -15.77 8.82 3.64
C PHE A 40 -16.01 10.33 3.70
N PRO A 41 -15.55 11.05 4.75
CA PRO A 41 -15.90 12.46 4.91
C PRO A 41 -15.32 13.38 3.84
N ASP A 42 -16.15 14.28 3.30
CA ASP A 42 -15.74 15.27 2.28
C ASP A 42 -14.57 16.15 2.71
N PHE A 43 -14.46 16.45 4.01
CA PHE A 43 -13.35 17.27 4.52
C PHE A 43 -12.00 16.54 4.49
N LEU A 44 -11.97 15.22 4.28
CA LEU A 44 -10.71 14.48 4.05
C LEU A 44 -10.31 14.42 2.59
N VAL A 45 -11.24 14.65 1.66
CA VAL A 45 -11.00 14.57 0.22
C VAL A 45 -10.03 15.66 -0.25
N GLY A 46 -9.01 15.28 -1.02
CA GLY A 46 -8.01 16.18 -1.59
C GLY A 46 -6.58 15.83 -1.21
N THR A 47 -5.67 16.75 -1.47
CA THR A 47 -4.23 16.58 -1.24
C THR A 47 -3.84 16.98 0.17
N TRP A 48 -3.15 16.09 0.86
CA TRP A 48 -2.55 16.30 2.18
C TRP A 48 -1.04 16.22 2.06
N LYS A 49 -0.33 17.22 2.57
CA LYS A 49 1.12 17.29 2.51
C LYS A 49 1.71 17.40 3.90
N ALA A 50 2.66 16.54 4.23
CA ALA A 50 3.40 16.63 5.48
C ALA A 50 4.33 17.85 5.48
N ASP A 51 4.48 18.47 6.64
CA ASP A 51 5.43 19.55 6.90
C ASP A 51 6.90 19.11 6.77
N SER A 52 7.15 17.81 6.93
CA SER A 52 8.45 17.16 6.94
C SER A 52 8.37 15.76 6.30
N GLY A 53 9.52 15.11 6.10
CA GLY A 53 9.60 13.76 5.49
C GLY A 53 9.25 13.66 4.00
N GLY A 54 8.66 14.70 3.39
CA GLY A 54 8.36 14.78 1.95
C GLY A 54 7.10 14.04 1.52
N TRP A 55 6.25 13.63 2.46
CA TRP A 55 5.02 12.89 2.18
C TRP A 55 3.91 13.77 1.61
N GLU A 56 3.21 13.22 0.63
CA GLU A 56 1.97 13.77 0.10
C GLU A 56 1.01 12.61 -0.17
N ILE A 57 -0.27 12.75 0.18
CA ILE A 57 -1.31 11.74 -0.02
C ILE A 57 -2.53 12.43 -0.63
N VAL A 58 -3.11 11.84 -1.67
CA VAL A 58 -4.31 12.37 -2.34
C VAL A 58 -5.48 11.42 -2.12
N PHE A 59 -6.49 11.87 -1.38
CA PHE A 59 -7.73 11.13 -1.17
C PHE A 59 -8.81 11.54 -2.16
N GLU A 60 -9.49 10.55 -2.72
CA GLU A 60 -10.66 10.69 -3.58
C GLU A 60 -11.97 10.72 -2.77
N PRO A 61 -13.11 11.11 -3.36
CA PRO A 61 -14.41 11.18 -2.66
C PRO A 61 -14.85 9.88 -1.99
N ASN A 62 -14.43 8.73 -2.51
CA ASN A 62 -14.74 7.42 -1.93
C ASN A 62 -13.74 6.99 -0.83
N GLY A 63 -12.77 7.85 -0.48
CA GLY A 63 -11.72 7.57 0.49
C GLY A 63 -10.51 6.82 -0.05
N ALA A 64 -10.55 6.37 -1.31
CA ALA A 64 -9.39 5.73 -1.92
C ALA A 64 -8.26 6.74 -2.11
N ILE A 65 -7.02 6.26 -2.09
CA ILE A 65 -5.86 7.09 -2.35
C ILE A 65 -5.55 7.00 -3.85
N SER A 66 -5.58 8.13 -4.57
CA SER A 66 -5.21 8.13 -5.99
C SER A 66 -3.71 8.22 -6.22
N SER A 67 -2.97 8.84 -5.30
CA SER A 67 -1.50 8.83 -5.29
C SER A 67 -0.91 9.12 -3.92
N ALA A 68 0.32 8.64 -3.71
CA ALA A 68 1.15 8.99 -2.56
C ALA A 68 2.58 9.28 -3.02
N VAL A 69 3.20 10.34 -2.47
CA VAL A 69 4.64 10.58 -2.62
C VAL A 69 5.35 9.82 -1.50
N VAL A 70 6.14 8.82 -1.88
CA VAL A 70 6.91 7.96 -1.00
C VAL A 70 8.41 8.30 -1.07
N SER A 71 9.26 7.45 -0.47
CA SER A 71 10.74 7.46 -0.55
C SER A 71 11.34 8.31 -1.66
N LEU A 72 12.28 9.20 -1.30
CA LEU A 72 13.07 10.00 -2.24
C LEU A 72 12.23 10.90 -3.17
N GLY A 73 10.94 11.11 -2.86
CA GLY A 73 10.04 11.98 -3.61
C GLY A 73 9.36 11.29 -4.80
N VAL A 74 9.31 9.96 -4.82
CA VAL A 74 8.65 9.21 -5.89
C VAL A 74 7.14 9.23 -5.68
N ARG A 75 6.37 9.71 -6.66
CA ARG A 75 4.91 9.59 -6.64
C ARG A 75 4.50 8.21 -7.16
N MET A 76 3.90 7.41 -6.29
CA MET A 76 3.29 6.13 -6.63
C MET A 76 1.77 6.28 -6.75
N LYS A 77 1.17 5.39 -7.53
CA LYS A 77 -0.29 5.20 -7.58
C LYS A 77 -0.60 3.74 -7.25
N PRO A 78 -1.74 3.43 -6.63
CA PRO A 78 -2.12 2.04 -6.37
C PRO A 78 -2.24 1.23 -7.66
N GLY A 79 -1.72 0.01 -7.67
CA GLY A 79 -1.80 -0.91 -8.82
C GLY A 79 -0.94 -0.55 -10.04
N GLU A 80 -0.20 0.56 -10.02
CA GLU A 80 0.68 0.99 -11.12
C GLU A 80 2.16 0.96 -10.71
N VAL A 81 2.98 0.21 -11.44
CA VAL A 81 4.45 0.21 -11.26
C VAL A 81 5.01 1.55 -11.72
N SER A 82 5.77 2.20 -10.84
CA SER A 82 6.42 3.48 -11.11
C SER A 82 7.90 3.27 -11.44
N VAL A 83 8.35 3.83 -12.56
CA VAL A 83 9.75 3.81 -12.98
C VAL A 83 10.28 5.24 -13.04
N VAL A 84 11.37 5.51 -12.33
CA VAL A 84 11.95 6.85 -12.20
C VAL A 84 13.45 6.85 -12.48
N ALA A 85 13.94 7.92 -13.09
CA ALA A 85 15.38 8.14 -13.23
C ALA A 85 15.96 8.66 -11.90
N ASN A 86 17.01 8.00 -11.40
CA ASN A 86 17.68 8.43 -10.17
C ASN A 86 18.59 9.64 -10.45
N LYS A 87 18.63 10.61 -9.52
CA LYS A 87 19.47 11.82 -9.66
C LYS A 87 20.97 11.50 -9.79
N GLY A 88 21.42 10.37 -9.27
CA GLY A 88 22.80 9.86 -9.41
C GLY A 88 23.05 9.01 -10.65
N GLY A 89 22.07 8.88 -11.55
CA GLY A 89 22.06 7.93 -12.66
C GLY A 89 21.62 6.53 -12.23
N GLY A 90 21.09 5.78 -13.20
CA GLY A 90 20.37 4.52 -12.95
C GLY A 90 18.87 4.71 -12.87
N GLU A 91 18.17 3.62 -12.63
CA GLU A 91 16.70 3.54 -12.59
C GLU A 91 16.20 3.10 -11.21
N GLY A 92 15.07 3.65 -10.78
CA GLY A 92 14.30 3.21 -9.65
C GLY A 92 12.97 2.62 -10.12
N VAL A 93 12.65 1.40 -9.70
CA VAL A 93 11.38 0.70 -9.96
C VAL A 93 10.67 0.53 -8.63
N PHE A 94 9.39 0.89 -8.57
CA PHE A 94 8.58 0.87 -7.36
C PHE A 94 7.22 0.23 -7.67
N GLU A 95 6.95 -0.87 -7.00
CA GLU A 95 5.73 -1.66 -7.15
C GLU A 95 4.84 -1.46 -5.92
N PRO A 96 3.62 -0.93 -6.08
CA PRO A 96 2.69 -0.76 -4.98
C PRO A 96 2.13 -2.11 -4.52
N GLY A 97 2.04 -2.29 -3.20
CA GLY A 97 1.16 -3.30 -2.61
C GLY A 97 -0.27 -2.77 -2.42
N PRO A 98 -1.15 -3.54 -1.75
CA PRO A 98 -2.46 -3.05 -1.35
C PRO A 98 -2.30 -1.92 -0.33
N TRP A 99 -3.08 -0.85 -0.46
CA TRP A 99 -3.11 0.25 0.51
C TRP A 99 -4.42 0.23 1.28
N THR A 100 -4.41 0.79 2.49
CA THR A 100 -5.59 0.79 3.37
C THR A 100 -5.83 2.19 3.91
N VAL A 101 -7.09 2.61 3.94
CA VAL A 101 -7.56 3.81 4.62
C VAL A 101 -8.62 3.42 5.61
N GLN A 102 -8.46 3.81 6.88
CA GLN A 102 -9.48 3.63 7.90
C GLN A 102 -9.80 4.98 8.54
N TYR A 103 -11.09 5.27 8.73
CA TYR A 103 -11.52 6.50 9.39
C TYR A 103 -12.57 6.24 10.47
N SER A 104 -12.28 6.72 11.68
CA SER A 104 -13.21 6.68 12.81
C SER A 104 -13.90 8.02 12.99
N GLN A 105 -15.22 8.10 12.79
CA GLN A 105 -15.97 9.34 12.97
C GLN A 105 -15.99 9.78 14.44
N GLU A 106 -16.19 8.84 15.36
CA GLU A 106 -16.27 9.08 16.80
C GLU A 106 -14.97 9.71 17.33
N ARG A 107 -13.82 9.20 16.87
CA ARG A 107 -12.50 9.64 17.34
C ARG A 107 -11.87 10.73 16.46
N ARG A 108 -12.46 11.01 15.30
CA ARG A 108 -11.85 11.76 14.19
C ARG A 108 -10.44 11.28 13.85
N GLU A 109 -10.22 9.97 13.94
CA GLU A 109 -8.92 9.35 13.73
C GLU A 109 -8.83 8.80 12.31
N LEU A 110 -7.75 9.13 11.61
CA LEU A 110 -7.43 8.63 10.28
C LEU A 110 -6.20 7.73 10.38
N ILE A 111 -6.34 6.52 9.84
CA ILE A 111 -5.27 5.54 9.71
C ILE A 111 -5.05 5.29 8.22
N VAL A 112 -3.79 5.38 7.79
CA VAL A 112 -3.40 5.09 6.41
C VAL A 112 -2.24 4.10 6.42
N GLU A 113 -2.37 3.03 5.64
CA GLU A 113 -1.28 2.10 5.34
C GLU A 113 -0.86 2.27 3.88
N ILE A 114 0.41 2.61 3.66
CA ILE A 114 1.05 2.65 2.34
C ILE A 114 2.04 1.49 2.26
N VAL A 115 1.85 0.64 1.25
CA VAL A 115 2.70 -0.53 1.01
C VAL A 115 3.47 -0.34 -0.29
N VAL A 116 4.80 -0.40 -0.19
CA VAL A 116 5.71 -0.59 -1.31
C VAL A 116 6.09 -2.07 -1.31
N ALA A 117 5.38 -2.87 -2.10
CA ALA A 117 5.54 -4.32 -2.12
C ALA A 117 6.94 -4.72 -2.60
N HIS A 118 7.48 -3.96 -3.54
CA HIS A 118 8.85 -4.10 -3.98
C HIS A 118 9.38 -2.76 -4.46
N PHE A 119 10.63 -2.46 -4.14
CA PHE A 119 11.38 -1.40 -4.79
C PHE A 119 12.76 -1.92 -5.17
N ARG A 120 13.30 -1.35 -6.24
CA ARG A 120 14.68 -1.55 -6.68
C ARG A 120 15.23 -0.23 -7.18
N THR A 121 16.35 0.21 -6.66
CA THR A 121 16.99 1.48 -7.00
C THR A 121 18.44 1.25 -7.35
N GLU A 122 18.82 1.61 -8.57
CA GLU A 122 20.21 1.59 -9.03
C GLU A 122 20.91 2.91 -8.67
N LEU A 123 22.06 2.79 -8.02
CA LEU A 123 22.93 3.89 -7.66
C LEU A 123 24.23 3.75 -8.45
N ARG A 124 24.44 4.63 -9.43
CA ARG A 124 25.71 4.69 -10.16
C ARG A 124 26.75 5.48 -9.38
N SER A 125 27.93 4.90 -9.24
CA SER A 125 29.10 5.52 -8.62
C SER A 125 30.36 5.26 -9.46
N GLN A 126 31.47 5.91 -9.12
CA GLN A 126 32.78 5.63 -9.75
C GLN A 126 33.24 4.17 -9.55
N LEU A 127 32.68 3.46 -8.57
CA LEU A 127 33.02 2.07 -8.24
C LEU A 127 32.13 1.03 -8.97
N GLY A 128 31.14 1.49 -9.74
CA GLY A 128 30.18 0.64 -10.46
C GLY A 128 28.72 0.97 -10.13
N VAL A 129 27.83 0.06 -10.54
CA VAL A 129 26.41 0.10 -10.20
C VAL A 129 26.20 -0.64 -8.89
N ASN A 130 25.61 0.04 -7.91
CA ASN A 130 25.10 -0.59 -6.70
C ASN A 130 23.57 -0.64 -6.79
N VAL A 131 22.96 -1.65 -6.18
CA VAL A 131 21.51 -1.81 -6.17
C VAL A 131 21.05 -1.87 -4.73
N VAL A 132 20.02 -1.09 -4.41
CA VAL A 132 19.26 -1.26 -3.18
C VAL A 132 17.88 -1.75 -3.56
N GLN A 133 17.43 -2.85 -2.97
CA GLN A 133 16.10 -3.37 -3.22
C GLN A 133 15.47 -3.86 -1.93
N GLY A 134 14.15 -3.98 -1.93
CA GLY A 134 13.44 -4.39 -0.73
C GLY A 134 11.96 -4.07 -0.78
N GLN A 135 11.36 -3.95 0.40
CA GLN A 135 9.94 -3.65 0.59
C GLN A 135 9.76 -2.72 1.78
N ARG A 136 8.60 -2.07 1.87
CA ARG A 136 8.30 -1.19 2.99
C ARG A 136 6.81 -1.08 3.24
N ARG A 137 6.45 -1.00 4.52
CA ARG A 137 5.10 -0.61 4.98
C ARG A 137 5.20 0.61 5.87
N ASP A 138 4.38 1.61 5.59
CA ASP A 138 4.27 2.82 6.39
C ASP A 138 2.83 2.99 6.87
N PHE A 139 2.67 3.11 8.19
CA PHE A 139 1.40 3.42 8.83
C PHE A 139 1.41 4.86 9.31
N PHE A 140 0.37 5.62 9.00
CA PHE A 140 0.13 6.97 9.49
C PHE A 140 -1.12 6.93 10.35
N VAL A 141 -0.98 7.23 11.63
CA VAL A 141 -2.08 7.13 12.61
C VAL A 141 -2.24 8.43 13.35
N GLY A 142 -3.43 9.04 13.31
CA GLY A 142 -3.77 10.08 14.27
C GLY A 142 -4.98 10.93 13.89
N THR A 143 -5.17 12.02 14.63
CA THR A 143 -6.43 12.77 14.64
C THR A 143 -6.43 13.92 13.63
N VAL A 144 -7.58 14.10 12.98
CA VAL A 144 -7.86 15.21 12.06
C VAL A 144 -8.54 16.34 12.82
N SER A 145 -8.03 17.57 12.68
CA SER A 145 -8.55 18.78 13.32
C SER A 145 -10.05 18.97 13.06
N GLY A 146 -10.73 19.69 13.96
CA GLY A 146 -12.17 19.96 13.85
C GLY A 146 -12.58 20.66 12.55
N ASP A 147 -11.71 21.52 12.01
CA ASP A 147 -11.90 22.23 10.74
C ASP A 147 -11.48 21.42 9.48
N GLY A 148 -10.95 20.21 9.67
CA GLY A 148 -10.53 19.33 8.58
C GLY A 148 -9.33 19.84 7.77
N GLN A 149 -8.51 20.75 8.32
CA GLN A 149 -7.34 21.32 7.64
C GLN A 149 -6.01 20.68 8.05
N LEU A 150 -5.94 20.09 9.25
CA LEU A 150 -4.73 19.57 9.84
C LEU A 150 -4.92 18.11 10.28
N TRP A 151 -3.90 17.30 10.10
CA TRP A 151 -3.87 15.91 10.55
C TRP A 151 -2.52 15.63 11.21
N TRP A 152 -2.55 15.38 12.52
CA TRP A 152 -1.36 15.00 13.29
C TRP A 152 -1.25 13.48 13.26
N ALA A 153 -0.26 12.97 12.55
CA ALA A 153 -0.07 11.55 12.35
C ALA A 153 1.26 11.08 12.96
N ASN A 154 1.25 9.99 13.70
CA ASN A 154 2.46 9.23 13.99
C ASN A 154 2.72 8.26 12.83
N ARG A 155 3.93 8.32 12.27
CA ARG A 155 4.39 7.41 11.24
C ARG A 155 5.13 6.24 11.87
N PHE A 156 4.71 5.03 11.56
CA PHE A 156 5.42 3.79 11.87
C PHE A 156 5.88 3.16 10.56
N SER A 157 7.18 2.88 10.43
CA SER A 157 7.75 2.34 9.19
C SER A 157 8.39 0.99 9.43
N PHE A 158 8.22 0.07 8.50
CA PHE A 158 8.77 -1.28 8.56
C PHE A 158 9.50 -1.58 7.25
N PRO A 159 10.71 -1.03 7.06
CA PRO A 159 11.51 -1.29 5.87
C PRO A 159 12.26 -2.62 5.99
N GLU A 160 12.33 -3.34 4.88
CA GLU A 160 13.24 -4.46 4.68
C GLU A 160 14.05 -4.15 3.42
N SER A 161 15.38 -4.27 3.49
CA SER A 161 16.23 -3.95 2.35
C SER A 161 17.48 -4.79 2.30
N VAL A 162 17.87 -5.12 1.07
CA VAL A 162 19.13 -5.76 0.73
C VAL A 162 19.89 -4.86 -0.23
N VAL A 163 21.22 -4.96 -0.16
CA VAL A 163 22.12 -4.20 -1.02
C VAL A 163 23.03 -5.14 -1.79
N ASP A 164 23.12 -4.88 -3.09
CA ASP A 164 24.15 -5.40 -3.96
C ASP A 164 25.19 -4.32 -4.26
N THR A 165 26.43 -4.62 -3.95
CA THR A 165 27.60 -3.83 -4.30
C THR A 165 28.66 -4.71 -4.97
N LYS A 166 29.79 -4.10 -5.36
CA LYS A 166 30.96 -4.87 -5.81
C LYS A 166 31.45 -5.89 -4.78
N ASN A 167 31.34 -5.60 -3.49
CA ASN A 167 31.93 -6.41 -2.41
C ASN A 167 30.91 -7.28 -1.66
N TYR A 168 29.62 -7.00 -1.84
CA TYR A 168 28.53 -7.64 -1.10
C TYR A 168 27.40 -7.96 -2.06
N ARG A 169 26.88 -9.19 -2.01
CA ARG A 169 25.68 -9.59 -2.75
C ARG A 169 24.59 -9.97 -1.77
N ASP A 170 23.37 -9.56 -2.07
CA ASP A 170 22.16 -9.82 -1.28
C ASP A 170 22.38 -9.52 0.22
N HIS A 171 23.13 -8.46 0.52
CA HIS A 171 23.47 -8.15 1.90
C HIS A 171 22.31 -7.42 2.56
N GLU A 172 21.63 -8.10 3.47
CA GLU A 172 20.58 -7.52 4.30
C GLU A 172 21.12 -6.34 5.11
N LEU A 173 20.47 -5.19 4.98
CA LEU A 173 20.68 -4.07 5.89
C LEU A 173 19.87 -4.35 7.15
N THR A 174 20.53 -4.87 8.18
CA THR A 174 19.92 -4.99 9.51
C THR A 174 19.50 -3.61 10.02
N VAL A 175 18.20 -3.46 10.25
CA VAL A 175 17.61 -2.29 10.89
C VAL A 175 17.58 -2.57 12.39
N ASP A 176 18.25 -1.75 13.19
CA ASP A 176 18.04 -1.79 14.64
C ASP A 176 16.60 -1.34 14.92
N PRO A 177 15.79 -2.11 15.66
CA PRO A 177 14.43 -1.69 16.02
C PRO A 177 14.37 -0.32 16.72
N ASN A 178 15.45 0.13 17.34
CA ASN A 178 15.55 1.45 17.97
C ASN A 178 15.93 2.59 17.00
N ASP A 179 16.41 2.27 15.79
CA ASP A 179 16.84 3.27 14.79
C ASP A 179 15.66 3.90 14.03
N ASN A 180 14.44 3.39 14.23
CA ASN A 180 13.25 3.87 13.53
C ASN A 180 12.08 4.15 14.50
N PRO A 181 12.26 5.10 15.45
CA PRO A 181 11.19 5.49 16.34
C PRO A 181 10.01 6.08 15.55
N PRO A 182 8.79 6.06 16.10
CA PRO A 182 7.66 6.71 15.47
C PRO A 182 7.94 8.20 15.22
N GLU A 183 7.64 8.67 14.01
CA GLU A 183 7.84 10.06 13.61
C GLU A 183 6.51 10.81 13.65
N GLY A 184 6.43 11.89 14.44
CA GLY A 184 5.27 12.77 14.42
C GLY A 184 5.30 13.69 13.19
N LEU A 185 4.30 13.61 12.32
CA LEU A 185 4.14 14.40 11.12
C LEU A 185 2.88 15.25 11.21
N LEU A 186 2.96 16.52 10.79
CA LEU A 186 1.79 17.36 10.58
C LEU A 186 1.46 17.42 9.10
N PHE A 187 0.35 16.81 8.71
CA PHE A 187 -0.20 16.96 7.38
C PHE A 187 -1.12 18.18 7.32
N GLN A 188 -0.94 18.98 6.27
CA GLN A 188 -1.77 20.12 5.96
C GLN A 188 -2.51 19.86 4.66
N LYS A 189 -3.81 20.17 4.64
CA LYS A 189 -4.61 20.10 3.43
C LYS A 189 -4.20 21.22 2.47
N ILE A 190 -3.86 20.85 1.24
CA ILE A 190 -3.54 21.83 0.20
C ILE A 190 -4.85 22.38 -0.36
N PRO A 191 -5.06 23.71 -0.37
CA PRO A 191 -6.22 24.31 -1.01
C PRO A 191 -6.27 23.92 -2.49
N LYS A 192 -7.46 23.57 -3.01
CA LYS A 192 -7.63 23.44 -4.45
C LYS A 192 -7.25 24.77 -5.09
N SER A 193 -6.27 24.77 -5.99
CA SER A 193 -5.97 25.95 -6.81
C SER A 193 -7.25 26.34 -7.55
N GLN A 194 -7.70 27.58 -7.35
CA GLN A 194 -8.84 28.15 -8.07
C GLN A 194 -8.48 28.37 -9.55
#